data_AF-A0A929AP07-F1
#
_entry.id   AF-A0A929AP07-F1
#
_cell.length_a   1.000
_cell.length_b   1.000
_cell.length_c   1.000
_cell.angle_alpha   90.00
_cell.angle_beta   90.00
_cell.angle_gamma   90.00
#
_symmetry.space_group_name_H-M   'P 1'
#
loop_
_entity.id
_entity.type
_entity.pdbx_description
1 polymer ?
#
loop_
_entity_poly.entity_id
_entity_poly.type
_entity_poly.pdbx_seq_one_letter_code
_entity_poly.pdbx_strand_id
1 'polypeptide(L)'
;MSFHEQNIKAFIQVLHKKRSLFSPRDRASLEQLAASLPDDEEKISEAIASWYEKRPPILDAQLDILNTLLSEELNATRSVASAIARTEFEANQDYRQELLSAVAINHNA
;
A
#
# COMPACT_ATOMS: atom_id res chain seq x y z
N MET A 1 -3.29 12.42 3.42
CA MET A 1 -3.88 11.15 2.99
C MET A 1 -4.56 10.49 4.19
N SER A 2 -5.54 9.59 4.00
CA SER A 2 -6.07 8.78 5.10
C SER A 2 -5.04 7.74 5.54
N PHE A 3 -5.16 7.18 6.75
CA PHE A 3 -4.31 6.07 7.18
C PHE A 3 -4.49 4.83 6.29
N HIS A 4 -5.73 4.55 5.88
CA HIS A 4 -6.06 3.42 5.00
C HIS A 4 -5.40 3.57 3.63
N GLU A 5 -5.47 4.76 3.04
CA GLU A 5 -4.78 5.10 1.81
C GLU A 5 -3.26 4.90 1.91
N GLN A 6 -2.63 5.41 2.98
CA GLN A 6 -1.19 5.27 3.20
C GLN A 6 -0.78 3.81 3.35
N ASN A 7 -1.58 3.00 4.04
CA ASN A 7 -1.34 1.58 4.20
C ASN A 7 -1.37 0.84 2.86
N ILE A 8 -2.37 1.11 2.03
CA ILE A 8 -2.50 0.50 0.71
C ILE A 8 -1.32 0.92 -0.19
N LYS A 9 -1.00 2.21 -0.24
CA LYS A 9 0.12 2.73 -1.04
C LYS A 9 1.46 2.14 -0.60
N ALA A 10 1.70 2.03 0.70
CA ALA A 10 2.91 1.39 1.21
C ALA A 10 3.00 -0.06 0.76
N PHE A 11 1.88 -0.80 0.83
CA PHE A 11 1.86 -2.21 0.46
C PHE A 11 2.10 -2.43 -1.03
N ILE A 12 1.52 -1.59 -1.90
CA ILE A 12 1.80 -1.58 -3.34
C ILE A 12 3.31 -1.34 -3.59
N GLN A 13 3.92 -0.41 -2.85
CA GLN A 13 5.37 -0.20 -2.96
C GLN A 13 6.20 -1.39 -2.48
N VAL A 14 5.79 -2.10 -1.42
CA VAL A 14 6.44 -3.36 -1.01
C VAL A 14 6.37 -4.36 -2.15
N LEU A 15 5.20 -4.51 -2.79
CA LEU A 15 5.01 -5.40 -3.94
C LEU A 15 5.93 -5.04 -5.11
N HIS A 16 6.20 -3.76 -5.35
CA HIS A 16 7.05 -3.33 -6.46
C HIS A 16 8.55 -3.42 -6.13
N LYS A 17 8.95 -2.95 -4.95
CA LYS A 17 10.35 -2.74 -4.55
C LYS A 17 10.98 -3.93 -3.84
N LYS A 18 10.17 -4.78 -3.19
CA LYS A 18 10.64 -5.85 -2.30
C LYS A 18 10.09 -7.22 -2.71
N ARG A 19 10.01 -7.48 -4.02
CA ARG A 19 9.47 -8.72 -4.60
C ARG A 19 10.11 -10.01 -4.08
N SER A 20 11.39 -9.94 -3.71
CA SER A 20 12.15 -11.07 -3.16
C SER A 20 11.68 -11.52 -1.78
N LEU A 21 10.90 -10.69 -1.06
CA LEU A 21 10.33 -11.06 0.24
C LEU A 21 9.12 -11.98 0.12
N PHE A 22 8.53 -12.09 -1.07
CA PHE A 22 7.32 -12.87 -1.30
C PHE A 22 7.69 -14.27 -1.80
N SER A 23 7.40 -15.29 -1.00
CA SER A 23 7.53 -16.67 -1.45
C SER A 23 6.44 -17.00 -2.48
N PRO A 24 6.58 -18.10 -3.25
CA PRO A 24 5.50 -18.56 -4.15
C PRO A 24 4.16 -18.78 -3.44
N ARG A 25 4.19 -19.23 -2.17
CA ARG A 25 2.99 -19.40 -1.35
C ARG A 25 2.35 -18.06 -0.98
N ASP A 26 3.17 -17.05 -0.69
CA ASP A 26 2.69 -15.71 -0.39
C ASP A 26 2.04 -15.08 -1.62
N ARG A 27 2.66 -15.23 -2.80
CA ARG A 27 2.12 -14.73 -4.07
C ARG A 27 0.76 -15.34 -4.39
N ALA A 28 0.64 -16.67 -4.30
CA ALA A 28 -0.64 -17.35 -4.54
C ALA A 28 -1.71 -16.94 -3.51
N SER A 29 -1.34 -16.84 -2.23
CA SER A 29 -2.27 -16.37 -1.20
C SER A 29 -2.70 -14.92 -1.41
N LEU A 30 -1.81 -14.09 -1.93
CA LEU A 30 -2.08 -12.67 -2.18
C LEU A 30 -2.97 -12.47 -3.40
N GLU A 31 -2.83 -13.28 -4.45
CA GLU A 31 -3.75 -13.29 -5.60
C GLU A 31 -5.18 -13.64 -5.18
N GLN A 32 -5.33 -14.66 -4.32
CA GLN A 32 -6.63 -15.02 -3.77
C GLN A 32 -7.23 -13.90 -2.94
N LEU A 33 -6.42 -13.23 -2.12
CA LEU A 33 -6.85 -12.07 -1.36
C LEU A 33 -7.32 -10.95 -2.30
N ALA A 34 -6.48 -10.56 -3.27
CA ALA A 34 -6.74 -9.45 -4.19
C ALA A 34 -8.03 -9.65 -5.01
N ALA A 35 -8.30 -10.88 -5.46
CA ALA A 35 -9.53 -11.22 -6.16
C ALA A 35 -10.80 -11.04 -5.31
N SER A 36 -10.67 -11.20 -3.99
CA SER A 36 -11.78 -11.11 -3.02
C SER A 36 -11.96 -9.71 -2.40
N LEU A 37 -11.10 -8.75 -2.72
CA LEU A 37 -11.16 -7.42 -2.13
C LEU A 37 -12.43 -6.67 -2.55
N PRO A 38 -13.10 -5.98 -1.62
CA PRO A 38 -14.22 -5.11 -1.92
C PRO A 38 -13.75 -3.80 -2.58
N ASP A 39 -14.70 -3.03 -3.08
CA ASP A 39 -14.49 -1.69 -3.65
C ASP A 39 -14.55 -0.60 -2.56
N ASP A 40 -13.85 -0.83 -1.45
CA ASP A 40 -13.89 0.03 -0.27
C ASP A 40 -12.50 0.15 0.35
N GLU A 41 -12.00 1.38 0.48
CA GLU A 41 -10.64 1.67 0.92
C GLU A 41 -10.33 1.10 2.31
N GLU A 42 -11.21 1.34 3.29
CA GLU A 42 -11.04 0.90 4.67
C GLU A 42 -10.95 -0.62 4.72
N LYS A 43 -11.90 -1.31 4.07
CA LYS A 43 -11.95 -2.77 3.99
C LYS A 43 -10.75 -3.36 3.25
N ILE A 44 -10.28 -2.71 2.18
CA ILE A 44 -9.06 -3.13 1.48
C ILE A 44 -7.88 -3.05 2.44
N SER A 45 -7.72 -1.90 3.12
CA SER A 45 -6.65 -1.67 4.08
C SER A 45 -6.66 -2.70 5.21
N GLU A 46 -7.82 -3.01 5.79
CA GLU A 46 -7.95 -4.02 6.85
C GLU A 46 -7.58 -5.43 6.35
N ALA A 47 -8.03 -5.78 5.15
CA ALA A 47 -7.77 -7.08 4.57
C ALA A 47 -6.27 -7.30 4.28
N ILE A 48 -5.58 -6.29 3.73
CA ILE A 48 -4.12 -6.36 3.53
C ILE A 48 -3.36 -6.37 4.85
N ALA A 49 -3.80 -5.58 5.85
CA ALA A 49 -3.17 -5.53 7.15
C ALA A 49 -3.20 -6.88 7.86
N SER A 50 -4.39 -7.49 7.90
CA SER A 50 -4.61 -8.83 8.44
C SER A 50 -3.77 -9.90 7.72
N TRP A 51 -3.44 -9.66 6.45
CA TRP A 51 -2.63 -10.58 5.66
C TRP A 51 -1.13 -10.43 5.96
N TYR A 52 -0.55 -9.23 5.87
CA TYR A 52 0.90 -9.08 6.08
C TYR A 52 1.31 -9.17 7.55
N GLU A 53 0.41 -8.96 8.51
CA GLU A 53 0.69 -9.07 9.96
C GLU A 53 1.29 -10.44 10.32
N LYS A 54 0.88 -11.51 9.63
CA LYS A 54 1.36 -12.88 9.87
C LYS A 54 2.69 -13.18 9.18
N ARG A 55 3.33 -12.19 8.54
CA ARG A 55 4.50 -12.34 7.68
C ARG A 55 5.56 -11.31 8.07
N PRO A 56 6.37 -11.59 9.12
CA PRO A 56 7.27 -10.60 9.70
C PRO A 56 8.17 -9.85 8.71
N PRO A 57 8.83 -10.51 7.72
CA PRO A 57 9.67 -9.79 6.75
C PRO A 57 8.91 -8.78 5.89
N ILE A 58 7.65 -9.08 5.57
CA ILE A 58 6.78 -8.19 4.79
C ILE A 58 6.22 -7.08 5.67
N LEU A 59 5.87 -7.39 6.93
CA LEU A 59 5.47 -6.40 7.92
C LEU A 59 6.59 -5.38 8.18
N ASP A 60 7.83 -5.82 8.33
CA ASP A 60 8.97 -4.92 8.51
C ASP A 60 9.14 -4.00 7.29
N ALA A 61 9.06 -4.56 6.07
CA ALA A 61 9.12 -3.76 4.84
C ALA A 61 7.95 -2.78 4.70
N GLN A 62 6.75 -3.18 5.14
CA GLN A 62 5.56 -2.34 5.15
C GLN A 62 5.76 -1.15 6.09
N LEU A 63 6.25 -1.38 7.31
CA LEU A 63 6.50 -0.34 8.30
C LEU A 63 7.61 0.62 7.86
N ASP A 64 8.67 0.13 7.22
CA ASP A 64 9.75 0.95 6.65
C ASP A 64 9.21 1.95 5.60
N ILE A 65 8.38 1.47 4.67
CA ILE A 65 7.77 2.30 3.64
C ILE A 65 6.73 3.25 4.24
N LEU A 66 5.90 2.78 5.17
CA LEU A 66 4.93 3.64 5.88
C LEU A 66 5.62 4.80 6.61
N ASN A 67 6.69 4.52 7.35
CA ASN A 67 7.46 5.57 8.03
C ASN A 67 8.07 6.57 7.04
N THR A 68 8.52 6.09 5.88
CA THR A 68 9.02 6.95 4.80
C THR A 68 7.90 7.87 4.29
N LEU A 69 6.74 7.32 3.96
CA LEU A 69 5.58 8.10 3.48
C LEU A 69 5.10 9.12 4.50
N LEU A 70 5.02 8.75 5.79
CA LEU A 70 4.66 9.66 6.87
C LEU A 70 5.67 10.80 7.02
N SER A 71 6.97 10.49 6.92
CA SER A 71 8.03 11.48 6.98
C SER A 71 8.00 12.43 5.79
N GLU A 72 7.74 11.91 4.58
CA GLU A 72 7.56 12.70 3.36
C GLU A 72 6.32 13.59 3.44
N GLU A 73 5.20 13.09 3.96
CA GLU A 73 4.00 13.89 4.17
C GLU A 73 4.28 15.01 5.18
N LEU A 74 4.87 14.72 6.34
CA LEU A 74 5.23 15.74 7.34
C LEU A 74 6.18 16.81 6.78
N ASN A 75 7.19 16.40 6.00
CA ASN A 75 8.13 17.32 5.36
C ASN A 75 7.44 18.15 4.27
N ALA A 76 6.55 17.54 3.49
CA ALA A 76 5.71 18.23 2.54
C ALA A 76 4.86 19.26 3.29
N THR A 77 4.08 18.90 4.31
CA THR A 77 3.24 19.83 5.10
C THR A 77 4.06 20.98 5.70
N ARG A 78 5.30 20.73 6.13
CA ARG A 78 6.21 21.78 6.59
C ARG A 78 6.66 22.73 5.47
N SER A 79 6.83 22.22 4.26
CA SER A 79 7.09 22.99 3.04
C SER A 79 5.81 23.69 2.51
N VAL A 80 4.64 23.09 2.68
CA VAL A 80 3.33 23.62 2.27
C VAL A 80 2.78 24.63 3.29
N ALA A 81 3.26 24.65 4.54
CA ALA A 81 2.98 25.74 5.48
C ALA A 81 3.51 27.10 4.96
N SER A 82 4.53 27.09 4.10
CA SER A 82 4.97 28.25 3.32
C SER A 82 4.18 28.50 2.02
N ALA A 83 3.31 27.58 1.62
CA ALA A 83 2.48 27.64 0.41
C ALA A 83 1.01 27.26 0.73
N ILE A 84 0.37 28.06 1.59
CA ILE A 84 -1.04 27.89 2.00
C ILE A 84 -1.93 27.68 0.75
N ALA A 85 -2.91 26.76 0.86
CA ALA A 85 -4.03 26.58 -0.06
C ALA A 85 -3.65 26.23 -1.50
N ARG A 86 -3.55 24.94 -1.82
CA ARG A 86 -3.85 24.48 -3.18
C ARG A 86 -4.22 23.01 -3.22
N THR A 87 -5.53 22.83 -3.42
CA THR A 87 -6.15 21.72 -4.15
C THR A 87 -6.29 20.43 -3.36
N GLU A 88 -7.47 20.24 -2.77
CA GLU A 88 -8.07 18.91 -2.57
C GLU A 88 -8.03 18.17 -3.91
N PHE A 89 -7.06 17.29 -4.04
CA PHE A 89 -6.98 16.34 -5.13
C PHE A 89 -7.29 14.98 -4.52
N GLU A 90 -8.58 14.77 -4.21
CA GLU A 90 -9.11 13.41 -4.11
C GLU A 90 -9.12 12.85 -5.53
N ALA A 91 -7.95 12.39 -5.96
CA ALA A 91 -7.89 11.48 -7.08
C ALA A 91 -8.75 10.29 -6.69
N ASN A 92 -9.80 10.05 -7.47
CA ASN A 92 -10.60 8.83 -7.45
C ASN A 92 -9.71 7.65 -7.87
N GLN A 93 -8.72 7.32 -7.03
CA GLN A 93 -7.77 6.23 -7.24
C GLN A 93 -8.48 4.93 -6.91
N ASP A 94 -8.62 4.09 -7.93
CA ASP A 94 -9.11 2.73 -7.75
C ASP A 94 -7.97 1.87 -7.18
N TYR A 95 -7.83 1.90 -5.85
CA TYR A 95 -6.82 1.16 -5.11
C TYR A 95 -6.91 -0.35 -5.32
N ARG A 96 -8.11 -0.85 -5.60
CA ARG A 96 -8.33 -2.27 -5.89
C ARG A 96 -7.66 -2.66 -7.20
N GLN A 97 -7.87 -1.89 -8.27
CA GLN A 97 -7.24 -2.15 -9.57
C GLN A 97 -5.71 -1.98 -9.52
N GLU A 98 -5.23 -0.99 -8.79
CA GLU A 98 -3.78 -0.79 -8.62
C GLU A 98 -3.15 -1.98 -7.89
N LEU A 99 -3.79 -2.47 -6.83
CA LEU A 99 -3.31 -3.63 -6.08
C LEU A 99 -3.38 -4.92 -6.91
N LEU A 100 -4.44 -5.16 -7.66
CA LEU A 100 -4.54 -6.29 -8.59
C LEU A 100 -3.38 -6.28 -9.61
N SER A 101 -3.07 -5.11 -10.16
CA SER A 101 -1.98 -4.92 -11.11
C SER A 101 -0.62 -5.19 -10.46
N ALA A 102 -0.39 -4.65 -9.26
CA ALA A 102 0.85 -4.84 -8.50
C ALA A 102 1.09 -6.33 -8.14
N VAL A 103 0.03 -7.04 -7.76
CA VAL A 103 0.08 -8.48 -7.47
C VAL A 103 0.41 -9.29 -8.71
N ALA A 104 -0.23 -9.00 -9.85
CA ALA A 104 0.06 -9.67 -11.12
C ALA A 104 1.52 -9.48 -11.58
N ILE A 105 2.10 -8.30 -11.36
CA ILE A 105 3.51 -8.03 -11.66
C ILE A 105 4.43 -8.80 -10.71
N ASN A 106 4.08 -8.90 -9.43
CA ASN A 106 4.87 -9.61 -8.42
C ASN A 106 4.89 -11.13 -8.66
N HIS A 107 3.78 -11.70 -9.15
CA HIS A 107 3.70 -13.13 -9.46
C HIS A 107 4.72 -13.56 -10.53
N ASN A 108 4.85 -12.77 -11.59
CA ASN A 108 5.68 -13.07 -12.77
C ASN A 108 7.19 -12.79 -12.60
N ALA A 109 7.64 -12.39 -11.40
CA ALA A 109 9.02 -11.94 -11.13
C ALA A 109 9.87 -13.00 -10.42
#